data_AF-A0A416TJY0-F1
#
_entry.id   AF-A0A416TJY0-F1
#
_cell.length_a   1.000
_cell.length_b   1.000
_cell.length_c   1.000
_cell.angle_alpha   90.00
_cell.angle_beta   90.00
_cell.angle_gamma   90.00
#
_symmetry.space_group_name_H-M   'P 1'
#
loop_
_entity.id
_entity.type
_entity.pdbx_description
1 polymer ?
#
loop_
_entity_poly.entity_id
_entity_poly.type
_entity_poly.pdbx_seq_one_letter_code
_entity_poly.pdbx_strand_id
1 'polypeptide(L)'
;MNKEFLWGSATAAYQCEGGWKEGGKGLSNWDVFCHSEKNSVNPVTGDVACDFYHHYEEDIRMLAEGGQNAYRFSIAWTRILPDGTGRKSQEGIDFYHRVIDTCRKYHVEPLVTLYHYDLPESIYEAGGWENRNIVEQFVEYARICFEEYGQKVNYWVTINEPNYETLCCYGFGNYPPNVKDLGRRWRAMHHMLLASARAVAVFRELKLPGMVGLVSDSYPIAVLTDNEAHRKAAHMADLFFNLCVNDVCVKGAYPQDFLDQLKKDGYDLSYMKEEDPSIFADGCVDYLGINAYNRYIAEPADGPETNLGVNNTGDGKKTKFQIGNWFSLGEDSEMEKTPWGMEINPRSIYDLLMDLKRLYPQIPVIITENGVGNYDEVVDGQIHDQYRIAYLEGYVDWIERAMEDGCTVLGYFVWSTMDVYSWINGYKKRYGLVYIDYDSDDLVRIPKDSYYWYKNKIQNRRKSFNGKIHSIY
;
A
#
# COMPACT_ATOMS: atom_id res chain seq x y z
N MET A 1 18.81 -6.48 19.73
CA MET A 1 19.62 -5.96 18.61
C MET A 1 18.92 -4.70 18.13
N ASN A 2 19.52 -3.51 18.31
CA ASN A 2 19.01 -2.29 17.68
C ASN A 2 19.12 -2.48 16.16
N LYS A 3 17.98 -2.75 15.50
CA LYS A 3 17.94 -2.83 14.03
C LYS A 3 18.02 -1.39 13.48
N GLU A 4 18.82 -1.20 12.44
CA GLU A 4 18.90 0.10 11.74
C GLU A 4 17.52 0.46 11.20
N PHE A 5 17.15 1.74 11.27
CA PHE A 5 15.92 2.23 10.64
C PHE A 5 15.99 2.02 9.11
N LEU A 6 14.90 1.51 8.54
CA LEU A 6 14.78 1.22 7.11
C LEU A 6 14.44 2.51 6.36
N TRP A 7 15.44 3.07 5.68
CA TRP A 7 15.28 4.17 4.72
C TRP A 7 15.13 3.57 3.33
N GLY A 8 13.92 3.62 2.79
CA GLY A 8 13.64 3.01 1.49
C GLY A 8 12.69 3.81 0.63
N SER A 9 12.34 3.19 -0.48
CA SER A 9 11.28 3.58 -1.40
C SER A 9 10.58 2.34 -1.91
N ALA A 10 9.39 2.51 -2.48
CA ALA A 10 8.51 1.40 -2.81
C ALA A 10 8.03 1.42 -4.28
N THR A 11 7.68 0.24 -4.78
CA THR A 11 7.05 -0.02 -6.08
C THR A 11 6.02 -1.15 -5.96
N ALA A 12 5.21 -1.34 -7.01
CA ALA A 12 4.29 -2.46 -7.16
C ALA A 12 4.48 -3.10 -8.55
N ALA A 13 4.37 -4.42 -8.62
CA ALA A 13 4.73 -5.22 -9.79
C ALA A 13 4.06 -4.74 -11.07
N TYR A 14 2.72 -4.67 -11.11
CA TYR A 14 1.98 -4.18 -12.29
C TYR A 14 2.34 -2.72 -12.65
N GLN A 15 2.72 -1.91 -11.67
CA GLN A 15 3.02 -0.50 -11.87
C GLN A 15 4.42 -0.24 -12.41
N CYS A 16 5.39 -1.15 -12.20
CA CYS A 16 6.78 -0.93 -12.60
C CYS A 16 7.37 -1.98 -13.54
N GLU A 17 6.94 -3.24 -13.47
CA GLU A 17 7.68 -4.34 -14.12
C GLU A 17 7.69 -4.27 -15.64
N GLY A 18 6.53 -4.11 -16.28
CA GLY A 18 6.43 -4.38 -17.72
C GLY A 18 6.61 -5.87 -18.02
N GLY A 19 7.13 -6.21 -19.20
CA GLY A 19 7.36 -7.61 -19.61
C GLY A 19 6.10 -8.48 -19.42
N TRP A 20 4.92 -7.92 -19.72
CA TRP A 20 3.63 -8.44 -19.23
C TRP A 20 3.26 -9.84 -19.76
N LYS A 21 3.90 -10.25 -20.88
CA LYS A 21 3.78 -11.57 -21.53
C LYS A 21 5.10 -12.35 -21.56
N GLU A 22 6.13 -11.86 -20.88
CA GLU A 22 7.47 -12.45 -20.88
C GLU A 22 7.67 -13.46 -19.75
N GLY A 23 8.65 -14.35 -19.90
CA GLY A 23 8.97 -15.37 -18.89
C GLY A 23 7.83 -16.33 -18.56
N GLY A 24 6.86 -16.49 -19.46
CA GLY A 24 5.67 -17.32 -19.26
C GLY A 24 4.68 -16.74 -18.24
N LYS A 25 4.73 -15.43 -17.96
CA LYS A 25 3.77 -14.74 -17.08
C LYS A 25 2.33 -14.93 -17.58
N GLY A 26 1.43 -15.25 -16.65
CA GLY A 26 -0.02 -15.31 -16.90
C GLY A 26 -0.67 -13.92 -16.97
N LEU A 27 -1.91 -13.87 -17.44
CA LEU A 27 -2.69 -12.63 -17.42
C LEU A 27 -3.17 -12.33 -16.00
N SER A 28 -3.11 -11.06 -15.60
CA SER A 28 -3.80 -10.54 -14.43
C SER A 28 -5.14 -9.89 -14.81
N ASN A 29 -5.99 -9.68 -13.81
CA ASN A 29 -7.18 -8.84 -13.90
C ASN A 29 -6.89 -7.45 -14.46
N TRP A 30 -5.74 -6.86 -14.11
CA TRP A 30 -5.31 -5.56 -14.62
C TRP A 30 -4.87 -5.61 -16.08
N ASP A 31 -4.18 -6.68 -16.51
CA ASP A 31 -3.85 -6.88 -17.93
C ASP A 31 -5.12 -6.89 -18.78
N VAL A 32 -6.15 -7.66 -18.37
CA VAL A 32 -7.41 -7.75 -19.11
C VAL A 32 -8.22 -6.45 -19.02
N PHE A 33 -8.31 -5.85 -17.83
CA PHE A 33 -9.03 -4.60 -17.62
C PHE A 33 -8.48 -3.47 -18.49
N CYS A 34 -7.16 -3.25 -18.48
CA CYS A 34 -6.54 -2.15 -19.22
C CYS A 34 -6.68 -2.28 -20.74
N HIS A 35 -6.84 -3.50 -21.25
CA HIS A 35 -7.09 -3.80 -22.66
C HIS A 35 -8.59 -3.86 -23.03
N SER A 36 -9.48 -3.44 -22.12
CA SER A 36 -10.92 -3.46 -22.32
C SER A 36 -11.52 -2.05 -22.30
N GLU A 37 -12.73 -1.91 -22.84
CA GLU A 37 -13.49 -0.65 -22.79
C GLU A 37 -13.88 -0.22 -21.36
N LYS A 38 -13.73 -1.11 -20.36
CA LYS A 38 -13.99 -0.78 -18.95
C LYS A 38 -12.93 0.18 -18.39
N ASN A 39 -11.71 0.18 -18.94
CA ASN A 39 -10.68 1.17 -18.60
C ASN A 39 -10.97 2.51 -19.30
N SER A 40 -11.97 3.22 -18.78
CA SER A 40 -12.53 4.41 -19.42
C SER A 40 -11.97 5.75 -18.90
N VAL A 41 -11.27 5.74 -17.76
CA VAL A 41 -10.74 6.97 -17.14
C VAL A 41 -9.47 7.44 -17.84
N ASN A 42 -8.48 6.55 -17.99
CA ASN A 42 -7.26 6.79 -18.74
C ASN A 42 -6.83 5.48 -19.41
N PRO A 43 -7.12 5.26 -20.71
CA PRO A 43 -6.96 3.97 -21.39
C PRO A 43 -5.49 3.69 -21.78
N VAL A 44 -4.60 3.78 -20.80
CA VAL A 44 -3.20 3.36 -20.90
C VAL A 44 -3.01 2.03 -20.16
N THR A 45 -1.96 1.29 -20.49
CA THR A 45 -1.68 -0.03 -19.93
C THR A 45 -0.35 -0.07 -19.18
N GLY A 46 -0.16 -1.10 -18.36
CA GLY A 46 1.11 -1.42 -17.68
C GLY A 46 2.01 -2.39 -18.48
N ASP A 47 1.78 -2.57 -19.78
CA ASP A 47 2.47 -3.58 -20.61
C ASP A 47 4.00 -3.46 -20.54
N VAL A 48 4.48 -2.22 -20.59
CA VAL A 48 5.88 -1.84 -20.47
C VAL A 48 6.16 -1.18 -19.12
N ALA A 49 5.24 -0.36 -18.60
CA ALA A 49 5.43 0.39 -17.35
C ALA A 49 6.73 1.22 -17.38
N CYS A 50 7.60 1.09 -16.38
CA CYS A 50 8.97 1.63 -16.42
C CYS A 50 10.02 0.56 -16.76
N ASP A 51 9.57 -0.62 -17.21
CA ASP A 51 10.40 -1.76 -17.64
C ASP A 51 11.39 -2.25 -16.57
N PHE A 52 10.97 -2.24 -15.30
CA PHE A 52 11.78 -2.76 -14.21
C PHE A 52 12.15 -4.24 -14.41
N TYR A 53 11.34 -5.02 -15.14
CA TYR A 53 11.62 -6.43 -15.42
C TYR A 53 12.98 -6.62 -16.11
N HIS A 54 13.37 -5.72 -17.01
CA HIS A 54 14.66 -5.75 -17.69
C HIS A 54 15.74 -4.89 -17.01
N HIS A 55 15.33 -3.85 -16.27
CA HIS A 55 16.23 -2.85 -15.68
C HIS A 55 16.40 -2.93 -14.16
N TYR A 56 15.88 -3.98 -13.50
CA TYR A 56 15.90 -4.10 -12.03
C TYR A 56 17.27 -3.87 -11.40
N GLU A 57 18.36 -4.32 -12.04
CA GLU A 57 19.71 -4.13 -11.50
C GLU A 57 20.16 -2.66 -11.54
N GLU A 58 19.81 -1.93 -12.59
CA GLU A 58 20.05 -0.49 -12.68
C GLU A 58 19.28 0.25 -11.59
N ASP A 59 17.99 -0.04 -11.47
CA ASP A 59 17.09 0.65 -10.55
C ASP A 59 17.48 0.38 -9.07
N ILE A 60 17.82 -0.87 -8.71
CA ILE A 60 18.29 -1.22 -7.35
C ILE A 60 19.67 -0.61 -7.06
N ARG A 61 20.59 -0.59 -8.03
CA ARG A 61 21.88 0.07 -7.88
C ARG A 61 21.69 1.57 -7.62
N MET A 62 20.83 2.24 -8.39
CA MET A 62 20.53 3.66 -8.21
C MET A 62 19.91 3.95 -6.84
N LEU A 63 19.01 3.08 -6.35
CA LEU A 63 18.44 3.15 -5.01
C LEU A 63 19.55 3.12 -3.94
N ALA A 64 20.48 2.17 -4.05
CA ALA A 64 21.59 2.03 -3.11
C ALA A 64 22.58 3.21 -3.18
N GLU A 65 22.91 3.68 -4.39
CA GLU A 65 23.70 4.90 -4.61
C GLU A 65 23.02 6.16 -4.06
N GLY A 66 21.69 6.12 -3.92
CA GLY A 66 20.85 7.10 -3.25
C GLY A 66 20.96 7.06 -1.72
N GLY A 67 21.72 6.12 -1.17
CA GLY A 67 21.95 5.96 0.26
C GLY A 67 20.88 5.16 1.00
N GLN A 68 19.82 4.75 0.30
CA GLN A 68 18.75 3.92 0.84
C GLN A 68 19.29 2.54 1.24
N ASN A 69 18.72 1.93 2.29
CA ASN A 69 19.08 0.59 2.79
C ASN A 69 17.92 -0.39 2.76
N ALA A 70 16.77 -0.02 2.21
CA ALA A 70 15.63 -0.90 2.06
C ALA A 70 14.88 -0.64 0.76
N TYR A 71 14.31 -1.68 0.18
CA TYR A 71 13.47 -1.58 -1.01
C TYR A 71 12.22 -2.43 -0.83
N ARG A 72 11.06 -1.80 -0.96
CA ARG A 72 9.78 -2.50 -0.93
C ARG A 72 9.28 -2.73 -2.36
N PHE A 73 8.95 -3.97 -2.69
CA PHE A 73 8.35 -4.33 -3.97
C PHE A 73 7.30 -5.42 -3.77
N SER A 74 6.40 -5.59 -4.74
CA SER A 74 5.48 -6.74 -4.77
C SER A 74 5.93 -7.82 -5.74
N ILE A 75 5.57 -9.06 -5.46
CA ILE A 75 5.69 -10.19 -6.40
C ILE A 75 4.40 -10.26 -7.21
N ALA A 76 4.49 -10.30 -8.54
CA ALA A 76 3.37 -10.62 -9.40
C ALA A 76 3.02 -12.11 -9.24
N TRP A 77 1.85 -12.41 -8.65
CA TRP A 77 1.34 -13.78 -8.52
C TRP A 77 1.36 -14.50 -9.87
N THR A 78 0.94 -13.80 -10.93
CA THR A 78 0.94 -14.29 -12.32
C THR A 78 2.30 -14.69 -12.88
N ARG A 79 3.42 -14.28 -12.27
CA ARG A 79 4.75 -14.81 -12.63
C ARG A 79 5.10 -16.09 -11.91
N ILE A 80 4.66 -16.27 -10.66
CA ILE A 80 4.95 -17.48 -9.88
C ILE A 80 4.03 -18.63 -10.27
N LEU A 81 2.73 -18.34 -10.37
CA LEU A 81 1.68 -19.27 -10.79
C LEU A 81 0.90 -18.61 -11.94
N PRO A 82 1.31 -18.82 -13.21
CA PRO A 82 0.67 -18.19 -14.37
C PRO A 82 -0.83 -18.46 -14.49
N ASP A 83 -1.26 -19.66 -14.10
CA ASP A 83 -2.67 -20.07 -14.12
C ASP A 83 -3.37 -19.77 -12.78
N GLY A 84 -2.72 -19.03 -11.88
CA GLY A 84 -3.16 -18.69 -10.52
C GLY A 84 -2.93 -19.79 -9.48
N THR A 85 -3.00 -21.06 -9.88
CA THR A 85 -2.79 -22.22 -9.00
C THR A 85 -2.01 -23.33 -9.70
N GLY A 86 -1.42 -24.25 -8.93
CA GLY A 86 -0.84 -25.47 -9.45
C GLY A 86 0.54 -25.28 -10.08
N ARG A 87 0.61 -25.04 -11.39
CA ARG A 87 1.88 -25.09 -12.13
C ARG A 87 2.75 -23.86 -11.80
N LYS A 88 3.88 -24.11 -11.13
CA LYS A 88 4.94 -23.11 -10.90
C LYS A 88 5.63 -22.72 -12.21
N SER A 89 5.95 -21.44 -12.37
CA SER A 89 6.88 -20.97 -13.41
C SER A 89 8.28 -20.79 -12.80
N GLN A 90 9.24 -21.60 -13.25
CA GLN A 90 10.62 -21.48 -12.78
C GLN A 90 11.22 -20.12 -13.19
N GLU A 91 10.90 -19.62 -14.38
CA GLU A 91 11.46 -18.35 -14.87
C GLU A 91 10.96 -17.14 -14.07
N GLY A 92 9.68 -17.15 -13.68
CA GLY A 92 9.15 -16.14 -12.76
C GLY A 92 9.77 -16.24 -11.37
N ILE A 93 10.01 -17.46 -10.88
CA ILE A 93 10.72 -17.67 -9.61
C ILE A 93 12.16 -17.14 -9.68
N ASP A 94 12.87 -17.46 -10.76
CA ASP A 94 14.25 -17.02 -10.98
C ASP A 94 14.36 -15.49 -11.10
N PHE A 95 13.36 -14.83 -11.68
CA PHE A 95 13.32 -13.36 -11.74
C PHE A 95 13.36 -12.73 -10.34
N TYR A 96 12.49 -13.17 -9.41
CA TYR A 96 12.50 -12.61 -8.06
C TYR A 96 13.71 -13.05 -7.24
N HIS A 97 14.29 -14.24 -7.48
CA HIS A 97 15.62 -14.56 -6.92
C HIS A 97 16.66 -13.52 -7.37
N ARG A 98 16.70 -13.15 -8.66
CA ARG A 98 17.63 -12.12 -9.17
C ARG A 98 17.38 -10.75 -8.53
N VAL A 99 16.12 -10.32 -8.40
CA VAL A 99 15.76 -9.05 -7.74
C VAL A 99 16.22 -9.04 -6.27
N ILE A 100 15.92 -10.11 -5.52
CA ILE A 100 16.29 -10.24 -4.10
C ILE A 100 17.81 -10.32 -3.93
N ASP A 101 18.48 -11.12 -4.74
CA ASP A 101 19.94 -11.26 -4.69
C ASP A 101 20.64 -9.95 -5.06
N THR A 102 20.04 -9.16 -5.95
CA THR A 102 20.54 -7.82 -6.29
C THR A 102 20.36 -6.83 -5.16
N CYS A 103 19.22 -6.85 -4.46
CA CYS A 103 19.04 -6.07 -3.23
C CYS A 103 20.18 -6.39 -2.23
N ARG A 104 20.43 -7.68 -1.99
CA ARG A 104 21.48 -8.12 -1.07
C ARG A 104 22.89 -7.75 -1.55
N LYS A 105 23.17 -7.87 -2.84
CA LYS A 105 24.43 -7.44 -3.48
C LYS A 105 24.75 -5.97 -3.17
N TYR A 106 23.73 -5.11 -3.17
CA TYR A 106 23.86 -3.68 -2.90
C TYR A 106 23.54 -3.28 -1.45
N HIS A 107 23.47 -4.25 -0.51
CA HIS A 107 23.17 -4.02 0.91
C HIS A 107 21.84 -3.29 1.16
N VAL A 108 20.85 -3.60 0.33
CA VAL A 108 19.46 -3.16 0.45
C VAL A 108 18.64 -4.31 1.03
N GLU A 109 17.93 -4.06 2.13
CA GLU A 109 17.02 -5.00 2.75
C GLU A 109 15.72 -5.10 1.93
N PRO A 110 15.37 -6.29 1.41
CA PRO A 110 14.12 -6.46 0.69
C PRO A 110 12.93 -6.54 1.66
N LEU A 111 11.91 -5.71 1.41
CA LEU A 111 10.60 -5.80 2.05
C LEU A 111 9.59 -6.28 0.98
N VAL A 112 9.18 -7.54 1.07
CA VAL A 112 8.46 -8.21 -0.03
C VAL A 112 6.97 -8.25 0.22
N THR A 113 6.19 -7.72 -0.71
CA THR A 113 4.73 -7.74 -0.70
C THR A 113 4.20 -8.89 -1.57
N LEU A 114 3.42 -9.80 -1.00
CA LEU A 114 2.88 -10.94 -1.75
C LEU A 114 1.74 -10.52 -2.68
N TYR A 115 0.90 -9.56 -2.30
CA TYR A 115 -0.23 -9.16 -3.13
C TYR A 115 -0.42 -7.65 -3.21
N HIS A 116 -0.48 -7.14 -4.44
CA HIS A 116 -0.75 -5.74 -4.75
C HIS A 116 -1.66 -5.65 -5.99
N TYR A 117 -2.93 -6.05 -5.80
CA TYR A 117 -4.09 -5.86 -6.69
C TYR A 117 -4.10 -6.69 -7.99
N ASP A 118 -2.95 -7.24 -8.40
CA ASP A 118 -2.69 -7.93 -9.66
C ASP A 118 -3.05 -9.43 -9.62
N LEU A 119 -4.32 -9.70 -9.37
CA LEU A 119 -4.84 -11.06 -9.28
C LEU A 119 -4.73 -11.81 -10.61
N PRO A 120 -4.32 -13.09 -10.64
CA PRO A 120 -4.39 -13.91 -11.85
C PRO A 120 -5.80 -13.94 -12.43
N GLU A 121 -5.92 -13.77 -13.75
CA GLU A 121 -7.20 -13.62 -14.45
C GLU A 121 -8.09 -14.85 -14.25
N SER A 122 -7.51 -16.05 -14.24
CA SER A 122 -8.26 -17.30 -14.00
C SER A 122 -8.98 -17.32 -12.64
N ILE A 123 -8.37 -16.74 -11.60
CA ILE A 123 -8.96 -16.61 -10.27
C ILE A 123 -10.00 -15.49 -10.28
N TYR A 124 -9.68 -14.38 -10.94
CA TYR A 124 -10.59 -13.24 -11.07
C TYR A 124 -11.89 -13.62 -11.80
N GLU A 125 -11.84 -14.33 -12.92
CA GLU A 125 -13.00 -14.85 -13.65
C GLU A 125 -13.83 -15.83 -12.80
N ALA A 126 -13.18 -16.57 -11.90
CA ALA A 126 -13.84 -17.48 -10.95
C ALA A 126 -14.50 -16.74 -9.75
N GLY A 127 -14.51 -15.41 -9.76
CA GLY A 127 -15.14 -14.55 -8.74
C GLY A 127 -14.15 -13.81 -7.84
N GLY A 128 -12.85 -13.99 -8.03
CA GLY A 128 -11.80 -13.27 -7.30
C GLY A 128 -12.00 -13.29 -5.78
N TRP A 129 -11.82 -12.13 -5.14
CA TRP A 129 -11.97 -11.99 -3.69
C TRP A 129 -13.38 -12.23 -3.17
N GLU A 130 -14.42 -12.25 -4.00
CA GLU A 130 -15.77 -12.61 -3.55
C GLU A 130 -15.96 -14.11 -3.37
N ASN A 131 -15.10 -14.92 -4.01
CA ASN A 131 -15.11 -16.37 -3.90
C ASN A 131 -14.13 -16.83 -2.81
N ARG A 132 -14.66 -17.42 -1.73
CA ARG A 132 -13.86 -17.89 -0.59
C ARG A 132 -12.74 -18.86 -0.96
N ASN A 133 -12.83 -19.58 -2.07
CA ASN A 133 -11.78 -20.49 -2.54
C ASN A 133 -10.43 -19.80 -2.73
N ILE A 134 -10.42 -18.49 -3.03
CA ILE A 134 -9.21 -17.68 -3.18
C ILE A 134 -8.30 -17.73 -1.95
N VAL A 135 -8.86 -17.97 -0.76
CA VAL A 135 -8.09 -18.07 0.48
C VAL A 135 -7.08 -19.21 0.38
N GLU A 136 -7.49 -20.39 -0.08
CA GLU A 136 -6.56 -21.53 -0.22
C GLU A 136 -5.61 -21.33 -1.41
N GLN A 137 -6.06 -20.68 -2.49
CA GLN A 137 -5.23 -20.38 -3.65
C GLN A 137 -4.10 -19.38 -3.29
N PHE A 138 -4.43 -18.36 -2.50
CA PHE A 138 -3.45 -17.41 -1.98
C PHE A 138 -2.48 -18.06 -1.01
N VAL A 139 -2.96 -18.98 -0.16
CA VAL A 139 -2.11 -19.75 0.76
C VAL A 139 -1.12 -20.65 0.02
N GLU A 140 -1.53 -21.30 -1.07
CA GLU A 140 -0.63 -22.06 -1.94
C GLU A 140 0.47 -21.16 -2.51
N TYR A 141 0.08 -20.02 -3.09
CA TYR A 141 1.00 -19.02 -3.63
C TYR A 141 1.98 -18.47 -2.58
N ALA A 142 1.46 -18.06 -1.42
CA ALA A 142 2.26 -17.53 -0.33
C ALA A 142 3.27 -18.56 0.19
N ARG A 143 2.85 -19.83 0.36
CA ARG A 143 3.75 -20.92 0.75
C ARG A 143 4.91 -21.07 -0.21
N ILE A 144 4.66 -21.04 -1.52
CA ILE A 144 5.71 -21.13 -2.53
C ILE A 144 6.69 -19.97 -2.37
N CYS A 145 6.21 -18.73 -2.25
CA CYS A 145 7.08 -17.57 -2.08
C CYS A 145 7.92 -17.65 -0.79
N PHE A 146 7.31 -18.12 0.31
CA PHE A 146 8.01 -18.32 1.57
C PHE A 146 9.07 -19.41 1.51
N GLU A 147 8.78 -20.54 0.85
CA GLU A 147 9.75 -21.62 0.65
C GLU A 147 10.93 -21.19 -0.23
N GLU A 148 10.65 -20.46 -1.31
CA GLU A 148 11.68 -20.00 -2.27
C GLU A 148 12.56 -18.89 -1.69
N TYR A 149 11.95 -17.88 -1.05
CA TYR A 149 12.64 -16.63 -0.72
C TYR A 149 12.78 -16.37 0.78
N GLY A 150 12.08 -17.12 1.64
CA GLY A 150 11.96 -16.83 3.07
C GLY A 150 13.27 -16.83 3.85
N GLN A 151 14.32 -17.49 3.35
CA GLN A 151 15.65 -17.46 3.96
C GLN A 151 16.45 -16.18 3.62
N LYS A 152 16.04 -15.44 2.59
CA LYS A 152 16.72 -14.23 2.10
C LYS A 152 15.99 -12.93 2.45
N VAL A 153 14.75 -13.00 2.94
CA VAL A 153 13.85 -11.87 3.16
C VAL A 153 13.44 -11.82 4.63
N ASN A 154 13.71 -10.70 5.31
CA ASN A 154 13.36 -10.53 6.73
C ASN A 154 12.03 -9.81 6.96
N TYR A 155 11.47 -9.14 5.95
CA TYR A 155 10.22 -8.39 6.08
C TYR A 155 9.25 -8.76 4.96
N TRP A 156 8.12 -9.32 5.35
CA TRP A 156 7.05 -9.76 4.46
C TRP A 156 5.80 -8.93 4.68
N VAL A 157 5.08 -8.64 3.61
CA VAL A 157 3.72 -8.11 3.62
C VAL A 157 2.83 -9.14 2.93
N THR A 158 1.77 -9.57 3.58
CA THR A 158 0.78 -10.47 2.96
C THR A 158 -0.02 -9.72 1.88
N ILE A 159 -0.78 -8.71 2.28
CA ILE A 159 -1.68 -7.97 1.39
C ILE A 159 -1.45 -6.48 1.58
N ASN A 160 -1.37 -5.77 0.46
CA ASN A 160 -1.39 -4.32 0.42
C ASN A 160 -2.84 -3.79 0.39
N GLU A 161 -3.14 -2.88 1.31
CA GLU A 161 -4.34 -2.03 1.34
C GLU A 161 -5.68 -2.76 1.05
N PRO A 162 -6.10 -3.76 1.87
CA PRO A 162 -7.37 -4.45 1.65
C PRO A 162 -8.58 -3.50 1.59
N ASN A 163 -8.54 -2.43 2.40
CA ASN A 163 -9.61 -1.45 2.47
C ASN A 163 -9.64 -0.56 1.21
N TYR A 164 -8.50 -0.01 0.78
CA TYR A 164 -8.42 0.80 -0.43
C TYR A 164 -8.79 0.01 -1.70
N GLU A 165 -8.24 -1.20 -1.88
CA GLU A 165 -8.52 -2.03 -3.06
C GLU A 165 -10.01 -2.27 -3.19
N THR A 166 -10.63 -2.78 -2.12
CA THR A 166 -12.05 -3.12 -2.16
C THR A 166 -12.93 -1.87 -2.29
N LEU A 167 -12.51 -0.72 -1.75
CA LEU A 167 -13.16 0.56 -2.01
C LEU A 167 -13.12 0.95 -3.48
N CYS A 168 -11.98 0.81 -4.14
CA CYS A 168 -11.83 1.11 -5.56
C CYS A 168 -12.64 0.12 -6.45
N CYS A 169 -12.61 -1.17 -6.11
CA CYS A 169 -13.26 -2.24 -6.87
C CYS A 169 -14.78 -2.26 -6.74
N TYR A 170 -15.30 -2.02 -5.52
CA TYR A 170 -16.70 -2.24 -5.16
C TYR A 170 -17.40 -1.00 -4.59
N GLY A 171 -16.69 0.08 -4.26
CA GLY A 171 -17.29 1.32 -3.77
C GLY A 171 -17.30 2.42 -4.84
N PHE A 172 -16.11 2.94 -5.18
CA PHE A 172 -15.93 3.87 -6.28
C PHE A 172 -16.23 3.22 -7.63
N GLY A 173 -15.95 1.92 -7.79
CA GLY A 173 -16.13 1.18 -9.02
C GLY A 173 -15.20 1.66 -10.14
N ASN A 174 -14.03 2.20 -9.79
CA ASN A 174 -13.02 2.66 -10.75
C ASN A 174 -11.96 1.59 -11.05
N TYR A 175 -11.83 0.56 -10.21
CA TYR A 175 -10.95 -0.60 -10.44
C TYR A 175 -11.79 -1.82 -10.86
N PRO A 176 -11.21 -2.82 -11.57
CA PRO A 176 -11.91 -4.06 -11.90
C PRO A 176 -12.44 -4.74 -10.62
N PRO A 177 -13.74 -5.11 -10.52
CA PRO A 177 -14.74 -5.30 -11.59
C PRO A 177 -15.62 -4.08 -11.93
N ASN A 178 -15.30 -2.88 -11.47
CA ASN A 178 -16.06 -1.64 -11.63
C ASN A 178 -17.46 -1.69 -11.02
N VAL A 179 -17.56 -2.29 -9.83
CA VAL A 179 -18.82 -2.48 -9.12
C VAL A 179 -19.05 -1.36 -8.09
N LYS A 180 -20.32 -1.07 -7.80
CA LYS A 180 -20.75 -0.12 -6.76
C LYS A 180 -21.72 -0.82 -5.80
N ASP A 181 -21.19 -1.70 -4.96
CA ASP A 181 -21.91 -2.52 -4.00
C ASP A 181 -21.05 -2.76 -2.75
N LEU A 182 -21.41 -2.09 -1.64
CA LEU A 182 -20.70 -2.23 -0.38
C LEU A 182 -20.87 -3.61 0.27
N GLY A 183 -21.96 -4.34 0.02
CA GLY A 183 -22.11 -5.71 0.54
C GLY A 183 -21.08 -6.66 -0.08
N ARG A 184 -20.87 -6.52 -1.39
CA ARG A 184 -19.81 -7.25 -2.12
C ARG A 184 -18.41 -6.83 -1.67
N ARG A 185 -18.21 -5.52 -1.41
CA ARG A 185 -16.96 -5.00 -0.80
C ARG A 185 -16.63 -5.72 0.50
N TRP A 186 -17.56 -5.81 1.44
CA TRP A 186 -17.32 -6.41 2.76
C TRP A 186 -16.98 -7.89 2.67
N ARG A 187 -17.63 -8.61 1.75
CA ARG A 187 -17.31 -10.01 1.44
C ARG A 187 -15.88 -10.16 0.90
N ALA A 188 -15.49 -9.34 -0.08
CA ALA A 188 -14.16 -9.38 -0.67
C ALA A 188 -13.08 -9.07 0.37
N MET A 189 -13.25 -7.99 1.14
CA MET A 189 -12.30 -7.59 2.18
C MET A 189 -12.13 -8.67 3.25
N HIS A 190 -13.22 -9.34 3.65
CA HIS A 190 -13.16 -10.43 4.61
C HIS A 190 -12.32 -11.61 4.11
N HIS A 191 -12.47 -12.01 2.86
CA HIS A 191 -11.65 -13.09 2.29
C HIS A 191 -10.18 -12.68 2.13
N MET A 192 -9.88 -11.42 1.81
CA MET A 192 -8.52 -10.89 1.81
C MET A 192 -7.89 -11.00 3.21
N LEU A 193 -8.58 -10.50 4.24
CA LEU A 193 -8.08 -10.57 5.61
C LEU A 193 -7.90 -12.03 6.08
N LEU A 194 -8.81 -12.93 5.70
CA LEU A 194 -8.71 -14.35 6.04
C LEU A 194 -7.51 -15.02 5.34
N ALA A 195 -7.28 -14.69 4.06
CA ALA A 195 -6.12 -15.14 3.30
C ALA A 195 -4.81 -14.63 3.92
N SER A 196 -4.77 -13.37 4.36
CA SER A 196 -3.64 -12.81 5.11
C SER A 196 -3.37 -13.59 6.39
N ALA A 197 -4.38 -13.81 7.24
CA ALA A 197 -4.22 -14.54 8.50
C ALA A 197 -3.70 -15.97 8.28
N ARG A 198 -4.21 -16.67 7.25
CA ARG A 198 -3.70 -18.00 6.86
C ARG A 198 -2.27 -17.95 6.34
N ALA A 199 -1.89 -16.94 5.56
CA ALA A 199 -0.50 -16.78 5.10
C ALA A 199 0.45 -16.51 6.27
N VAL A 200 0.06 -15.72 7.26
CA VAL A 200 0.82 -15.54 8.51
C VAL A 200 1.03 -16.88 9.21
N ALA A 201 -0.01 -17.72 9.31
CA ALA A 201 0.12 -19.06 9.90
C ALA A 201 1.13 -19.94 9.14
N VAL A 202 1.14 -19.91 7.79
CA VAL A 202 2.16 -20.61 6.99
C VAL A 202 3.57 -20.08 7.27
N PHE A 203 3.75 -18.76 7.35
CA PHE A 203 5.05 -18.16 7.69
C PHE A 203 5.59 -18.70 9.03
N ARG A 204 4.71 -18.86 10.04
CA ARG A 204 5.06 -19.46 11.34
C ARG A 204 5.34 -20.96 11.27
N GLU A 205 4.51 -21.70 10.54
CA GLU A 205 4.67 -23.15 10.32
C GLU A 205 6.06 -23.47 9.76
N LEU A 206 6.49 -22.70 8.76
CA LEU A 206 7.80 -22.82 8.11
C LEU A 206 8.96 -22.34 8.98
N LYS A 207 8.68 -21.73 10.15
CA LYS A 207 9.67 -21.20 11.10
C LYS A 207 10.68 -20.25 10.43
N LEU A 208 10.19 -19.44 9.50
CA LEU A 208 11.03 -18.49 8.78
C LEU A 208 11.57 -17.40 9.71
N PRO A 209 12.81 -16.93 9.48
CA PRO A 209 13.31 -15.76 10.18
C PRO A 209 12.57 -14.50 9.72
N GLY A 210 12.56 -13.47 10.55
CA GLY A 210 12.01 -12.16 10.18
C GLY A 210 10.61 -11.89 10.72
N MET A 211 9.91 -11.00 10.04
CA MET A 211 8.62 -10.45 10.46
C MET A 211 7.64 -10.47 9.28
N VAL A 212 6.39 -10.80 9.56
CA VAL A 212 5.28 -10.77 8.58
C VAL A 212 4.23 -9.75 9.02
N GLY A 213 3.83 -8.89 8.08
CA GLY A 213 2.90 -7.80 8.28
C GLY A 213 1.78 -7.80 7.24
N LEU A 214 0.83 -6.89 7.46
CA LEU A 214 -0.16 -6.46 6.47
C LEU A 214 0.00 -4.95 6.32
N VAL A 215 -0.25 -4.41 5.12
CA VAL A 215 -0.22 -2.97 4.87
C VAL A 215 -1.64 -2.43 4.82
N SER A 216 -1.93 -1.42 5.65
CA SER A 216 -3.22 -0.71 5.68
C SER A 216 -3.04 0.72 5.15
N ASP A 217 -3.98 1.18 4.32
CA ASP A 217 -4.20 2.60 4.04
C ASP A 217 -4.87 3.25 5.25
N SER A 218 -4.09 3.74 6.21
CA SER A 218 -4.62 4.30 7.45
C SER A 218 -4.58 5.81 7.46
N TYR A 219 -5.61 6.43 8.06
CA TYR A 219 -5.79 7.87 8.11
C TYR A 219 -6.04 8.34 9.54
N PRO A 220 -5.40 9.44 10.00
CA PRO A 220 -5.85 10.11 11.21
C PRO A 220 -7.24 10.70 10.94
N ILE A 221 -8.21 10.34 11.79
CA ILE A 221 -9.59 10.81 11.68
C ILE A 221 -9.78 12.02 12.60
N ALA A 222 -9.93 13.20 12.00
CA ALA A 222 -10.09 14.46 12.68
C ALA A 222 -11.55 14.93 12.69
N VAL A 223 -11.87 15.84 13.61
CA VAL A 223 -13.11 16.64 13.62
C VAL A 223 -12.75 18.11 13.78
N LEU A 224 -13.42 18.99 13.03
CA LEU A 224 -13.24 20.44 13.18
C LEU A 224 -14.19 21.06 14.22
N THR A 225 -15.25 20.34 14.58
CA THR A 225 -16.18 20.73 15.65
C THR A 225 -16.23 19.64 16.71
N ASP A 226 -15.98 20.01 17.97
CA ASP A 226 -15.98 19.06 19.07
C ASP A 226 -17.35 18.96 19.77
N ASN A 227 -18.21 18.08 19.26
CA ASN A 227 -19.49 17.71 19.88
C ASN A 227 -19.80 16.22 19.69
N GLU A 228 -20.83 15.72 20.37
CA GLU A 228 -21.19 14.30 20.35
C GLU A 228 -21.44 13.74 18.94
N ALA A 229 -22.13 14.49 18.08
CA ALA A 229 -22.43 14.06 16.72
C ALA A 229 -21.16 13.89 15.87
N HIS A 230 -20.21 14.84 15.99
CA HIS A 230 -18.94 14.77 15.27
C HIS A 230 -18.02 13.67 15.80
N ARG A 231 -17.96 13.48 17.13
CA ARG A 231 -17.21 12.37 17.75
C ARG A 231 -17.75 11.01 17.30
N LYS A 232 -19.08 10.88 17.19
CA LYS A 232 -19.71 9.67 16.66
C LYS A 232 -19.36 9.46 15.19
N ALA A 233 -19.43 10.50 14.36
CA ALA A 233 -19.05 10.42 12.95
C ALA A 233 -17.56 10.01 12.80
N ALA A 234 -16.67 10.57 13.61
CA ALA A 234 -15.25 10.21 13.63
C ALA A 234 -15.05 8.74 13.99
N HIS A 235 -15.74 8.23 15.02
CA HIS A 235 -15.70 6.81 15.37
C HIS A 235 -16.17 5.92 14.21
N MET A 236 -17.27 6.28 13.55
CA MET A 236 -17.77 5.53 12.40
C MET A 236 -16.82 5.58 11.19
N ALA A 237 -16.16 6.71 10.96
CA ALA A 237 -15.13 6.85 9.93
C ALA A 237 -13.89 5.99 10.25
N ASP A 238 -13.47 5.95 11.52
CA ASP A 238 -12.36 5.13 11.98
C ASP A 238 -12.65 3.63 11.84
N LEU A 239 -13.89 3.20 12.17
CA LEU A 239 -14.37 1.84 11.89
C LEU A 239 -14.32 1.52 10.39
N PHE A 240 -14.72 2.45 9.53
CA PHE A 240 -14.79 2.24 8.09
C PHE A 240 -13.42 2.20 7.41
N PHE A 241 -12.51 3.12 7.76
CA PHE A 241 -11.22 3.26 7.07
C PHE A 241 -10.09 2.47 7.72
N ASN A 242 -10.03 2.39 9.05
CA ASN A 242 -8.85 1.91 9.76
C ASN A 242 -9.13 0.60 10.51
N LEU A 243 -10.06 0.62 11.46
CA LEU A 243 -10.23 -0.46 12.44
C LEU A 243 -10.78 -1.75 11.81
N CYS A 244 -11.52 -1.67 10.70
CA CYS A 244 -12.00 -2.85 9.97
C CYS A 244 -10.87 -3.74 9.42
N VAL A 245 -9.66 -3.19 9.27
CA VAL A 245 -8.45 -3.91 8.88
C VAL A 245 -7.50 -4.05 10.06
N ASN A 246 -7.18 -2.94 10.74
CA ASN A 246 -6.13 -2.89 11.75
C ASN A 246 -6.45 -3.78 12.97
N ASP A 247 -7.69 -3.77 13.47
CA ASP A 247 -8.05 -4.64 14.60
C ASP A 247 -8.03 -6.12 14.19
N VAL A 248 -8.43 -6.45 12.95
CA VAL A 248 -8.42 -7.83 12.48
C VAL A 248 -7.00 -8.38 12.39
N CYS A 249 -6.07 -7.63 11.78
CA CYS A 249 -4.70 -8.13 11.61
C CYS A 249 -3.86 -8.04 12.89
N VAL A 250 -4.13 -7.08 13.79
CA VAL A 250 -3.36 -6.90 15.03
C VAL A 250 -3.93 -7.65 16.22
N LYS A 251 -5.26 -7.60 16.40
CA LYS A 251 -5.96 -8.17 17.56
C LYS A 251 -6.65 -9.50 17.24
N GLY A 252 -6.70 -9.89 15.96
CA GLY A 252 -7.32 -11.15 15.54
C GLY A 252 -8.85 -11.13 15.56
N ALA A 253 -9.48 -9.95 15.56
CA ALA A 253 -10.94 -9.84 15.58
C ALA A 253 -11.42 -8.51 14.98
N TYR A 254 -12.60 -8.51 14.36
CA TYR A 254 -13.28 -7.27 14.00
C TYR A 254 -13.76 -6.52 15.25
N PRO A 255 -13.84 -5.18 15.20
CA PRO A 255 -14.60 -4.41 16.18
C PRO A 255 -16.08 -4.85 16.20
N GLN A 256 -16.63 -5.07 17.39
CA GLN A 256 -18.01 -5.58 17.51
C GLN A 256 -19.05 -4.59 16.99
N ASP A 257 -18.84 -3.30 17.23
CA ASP A 257 -19.67 -2.21 16.76
C ASP A 257 -19.65 -2.07 15.22
N PHE A 258 -18.53 -2.37 14.55
CA PHE A 258 -18.49 -2.50 13.10
C PHE A 258 -19.44 -3.61 12.61
N LEU A 259 -19.34 -4.81 13.19
CA LEU A 259 -20.22 -5.94 12.82
C LEU A 259 -21.70 -5.65 13.10
N ASP A 260 -22.00 -5.02 14.24
CA ASP A 260 -23.36 -4.65 14.62
C ASP A 260 -23.93 -3.60 13.67
N GLN A 261 -23.10 -2.63 13.25
CA GLN A 261 -23.51 -1.64 12.26
C GLN A 261 -23.77 -2.28 10.89
N LEU A 262 -22.91 -3.20 10.43
CA LEU A 262 -23.14 -3.90 9.15
C LEU A 262 -24.46 -4.70 9.16
N LYS A 263 -24.76 -5.40 10.27
CA LYS A 263 -26.04 -6.10 10.45
C LYS A 263 -27.22 -5.15 10.46
N LYS A 264 -27.08 -4.02 11.14
CA LYS A 264 -28.11 -2.98 11.22
C LYS A 264 -28.44 -2.38 9.86
N ASP A 265 -27.44 -2.23 9.00
CA ASP A 265 -27.62 -1.76 7.61
C ASP A 265 -28.12 -2.85 6.66
N GLY A 266 -28.31 -4.07 7.16
CA GLY A 266 -28.90 -5.17 6.41
C GLY A 266 -27.93 -5.87 5.44
N TYR A 267 -26.61 -5.72 5.62
CA TYR A 267 -25.64 -6.44 4.81
C TYR A 267 -25.67 -7.96 5.12
N ASP A 268 -25.55 -8.78 4.08
CA ASP A 268 -25.42 -10.24 4.21
C ASP A 268 -24.02 -10.62 4.69
N LEU A 269 -23.92 -11.11 5.93
CA LEU A 269 -22.67 -11.55 6.55
C LEU A 269 -22.50 -13.09 6.53
N SER A 270 -23.30 -13.83 5.76
CA SER A 270 -23.24 -15.32 5.70
C SER A 270 -21.93 -15.89 5.14
N TYR A 271 -21.09 -15.04 4.55
CA TYR A 271 -19.74 -15.38 4.10
C TYR A 271 -18.76 -15.55 5.28
N MET A 272 -19.04 -14.93 6.42
CA MET A 272 -18.27 -15.12 7.66
C MET A 272 -18.64 -16.47 8.27
N LYS A 273 -17.68 -17.38 8.37
CA LYS A 273 -17.90 -18.74 8.87
C LYS A 273 -17.52 -18.85 10.35
N GLU A 274 -18.04 -19.89 11.01
CA GLU A 274 -17.88 -20.10 12.45
C GLU A 274 -16.40 -20.27 12.84
N GLU A 275 -15.59 -20.82 11.95
CA GLU A 275 -14.16 -21.02 12.15
C GLU A 275 -13.31 -19.74 11.97
N ASP A 276 -13.79 -18.72 11.26
CA ASP A 276 -13.01 -17.53 10.88
C ASP A 276 -12.39 -16.79 12.07
N PRO A 277 -13.09 -16.58 13.20
CA PRO A 277 -12.50 -15.92 14.37
C PRO A 277 -11.24 -16.62 14.89
N SER A 278 -11.19 -17.95 14.88
CA SER A 278 -9.98 -18.69 15.30
C SER A 278 -8.81 -18.48 14.33
N ILE A 279 -9.10 -18.43 13.03
CA ILE A 279 -8.08 -18.18 11.99
C ILE A 279 -7.48 -16.78 12.15
N PHE A 280 -8.31 -15.76 12.42
CA PHE A 280 -7.82 -14.40 12.67
C PHE A 280 -6.97 -14.33 13.94
N ALA A 281 -7.42 -14.95 15.03
CA ALA A 281 -6.68 -14.98 16.30
C ALA A 281 -5.28 -15.60 16.14
N ASP A 282 -5.16 -16.70 15.38
CA ASP A 282 -3.90 -17.39 15.14
C ASP A 282 -3.00 -16.68 14.10
N GLY A 283 -3.58 -15.80 13.27
CA GLY A 283 -2.93 -15.13 12.15
C GLY A 283 -2.52 -13.68 12.38
N CYS A 284 -2.30 -13.26 13.63
CA CYS A 284 -1.91 -11.88 13.96
C CYS A 284 -0.50 -11.53 13.48
N VAL A 285 -0.32 -10.28 13.00
CA VAL A 285 0.91 -9.79 12.38
C VAL A 285 1.99 -9.39 13.40
N ASP A 286 3.26 -9.41 12.96
CA ASP A 286 4.41 -8.91 13.75
C ASP A 286 4.54 -7.39 13.77
N TYR A 287 4.08 -6.74 12.70
CA TYR A 287 4.13 -5.30 12.51
C TYR A 287 2.97 -4.87 11.62
N LEU A 288 2.59 -3.60 11.75
CA LEU A 288 1.61 -2.97 10.87
C LEU A 288 2.33 -2.11 9.84
N GLY A 289 2.16 -2.44 8.56
CA GLY A 289 2.56 -1.56 7.47
C GLY A 289 1.51 -0.49 7.25
N ILE A 290 1.93 0.75 7.03
CA ILE A 290 1.04 1.91 6.88
C ILE A 290 1.37 2.65 5.59
N ASN A 291 0.38 2.74 4.73
CA ASN A 291 0.36 3.69 3.63
C ASN A 291 -0.35 4.95 4.12
N ALA A 292 0.36 6.08 4.16
CA ALA A 292 -0.14 7.31 4.75
C ALA A 292 0.11 8.52 3.85
N TYR A 293 -0.97 9.23 3.51
CA TYR A 293 -0.91 10.34 2.55
C TYR A 293 -1.55 11.64 3.06
N ASN A 294 -2.64 11.55 3.83
CA ASN A 294 -3.39 12.71 4.33
C ASN A 294 -4.25 12.32 5.55
N ARG A 295 -4.91 13.31 6.16
CA ARG A 295 -5.98 13.09 7.14
C ARG A 295 -7.36 13.05 6.50
N TYR A 296 -8.32 12.49 7.22
CA TYR A 296 -9.74 12.64 6.91
C TYR A 296 -10.47 13.40 8.01
N ILE A 297 -11.36 14.30 7.59
CA ILE A 297 -12.18 15.12 8.48
C ILE A 297 -13.59 14.55 8.47
N ALA A 298 -14.01 13.96 9.59
CA ALA A 298 -15.32 13.36 9.72
C ALA A 298 -16.38 14.40 10.13
N GLU A 299 -17.52 14.34 9.44
CA GLU A 299 -18.70 15.14 9.73
C GLU A 299 -19.93 14.23 9.91
N PRO A 300 -20.95 14.65 10.68
CA PRO A 300 -22.22 13.95 10.72
C PRO A 300 -22.83 13.83 9.31
N ALA A 301 -23.29 12.64 8.95
CA ALA A 301 -23.94 12.41 7.66
C ALA A 301 -25.16 13.33 7.47
N ASP A 302 -25.32 13.84 6.25
CA ASP A 302 -26.40 14.77 5.88
C ASP A 302 -27.68 14.08 5.38
N GLY A 303 -27.70 12.75 5.35
CA GLY A 303 -28.82 11.92 4.93
C GLY A 303 -28.46 10.44 4.87
N PRO A 304 -29.41 9.56 4.51
CA PRO A 304 -29.20 8.11 4.49
C PRO A 304 -28.47 7.61 3.24
N GLU A 305 -28.18 8.48 2.28
CA GLU A 305 -27.62 8.10 0.99
C GLU A 305 -26.09 7.97 1.05
N THR A 306 -25.58 6.83 0.61
CA THR A 306 -24.15 6.64 0.35
C THR A 306 -23.75 7.37 -0.94
N ASN A 307 -22.72 8.21 -0.85
CA ASN A 307 -22.13 8.94 -1.95
C ASN A 307 -20.63 8.68 -1.98
N LEU A 308 -20.10 8.14 -3.07
CA LEU A 308 -18.69 7.76 -3.20
C LEU A 308 -18.07 8.44 -4.42
N GLY A 309 -17.86 9.75 -4.32
CA GLY A 309 -17.18 10.54 -5.34
C GLY A 309 -15.66 10.49 -5.17
N VAL A 310 -14.93 10.38 -6.29
CA VAL A 310 -13.46 10.38 -6.34
C VAL A 310 -12.95 11.19 -7.54
N ASN A 311 -11.86 11.93 -7.34
CA ASN A 311 -11.22 12.72 -8.40
C ASN A 311 -10.07 11.90 -9.03
N ASN A 312 -10.34 11.25 -10.15
CA ASN A 312 -9.35 10.43 -10.86
C ASN A 312 -8.52 11.21 -11.89
N THR A 313 -8.89 12.43 -12.24
CA THR A 313 -8.27 13.16 -13.36
C THR A 313 -7.38 14.31 -12.90
N GLY A 314 -7.45 14.70 -11.63
CA GLY A 314 -6.73 15.86 -11.13
C GLY A 314 -7.33 17.19 -11.60
N ASP A 315 -8.59 17.18 -12.06
CA ASP A 315 -9.24 18.35 -12.67
C ASP A 315 -9.86 19.32 -11.65
N GLY A 316 -9.58 19.12 -10.36
CA GLY A 316 -10.08 19.95 -9.27
C GLY A 316 -11.59 19.86 -9.02
N LYS A 317 -12.32 18.92 -9.64
CA LYS A 317 -13.75 18.74 -9.37
C LYS A 317 -13.98 18.35 -7.91
N LYS A 318 -14.89 19.07 -7.26
CA LYS A 318 -15.37 18.72 -5.94
C LYS A 318 -16.11 17.39 -5.98
N THR A 319 -15.79 16.52 -5.03
CA THR A 319 -16.45 15.23 -4.84
C THR A 319 -17.10 15.20 -3.46
N LYS A 320 -18.11 14.35 -3.29
CA LYS A 320 -18.75 14.09 -2.01
C LYS A 320 -18.45 12.66 -1.59
N PHE A 321 -18.06 12.47 -0.34
CA PHE A 321 -17.93 11.16 0.29
C PHE A 321 -18.84 11.07 1.50
N GLN A 322 -19.72 10.08 1.52
CA GLN A 322 -20.63 9.76 2.62
C GLN A 322 -20.97 8.28 2.59
N ILE A 323 -20.97 7.64 3.76
CA ILE A 323 -21.41 6.25 3.95
C ILE A 323 -22.71 6.26 4.71
N GLY A 324 -23.84 6.11 4.00
CA GLY A 324 -25.18 6.14 4.57
C GLY A 324 -25.33 7.12 5.73
N ASN A 325 -25.78 6.60 6.88
CA ASN A 325 -25.90 7.37 8.13
C ASN A 325 -24.66 7.30 9.05
N TRP A 326 -23.51 6.84 8.55
CA TRP A 326 -22.30 6.63 9.35
C TRP A 326 -21.59 7.97 9.57
N PHE A 327 -21.16 8.60 8.48
CA PHE A 327 -20.41 9.85 8.43
C PHE A 327 -20.36 10.39 7.00
N SER A 328 -20.03 11.67 6.85
CA SER A 328 -19.51 12.28 5.62
C SER A 328 -18.07 12.74 5.83
N LEU A 329 -17.33 12.95 4.74
CA LEU A 329 -16.04 13.62 4.79
C LEU A 329 -16.21 15.11 4.45
N GLY A 330 -15.70 15.95 5.36
CA GLY A 330 -15.59 17.40 5.20
C GLY A 330 -14.25 17.82 4.60
N GLU A 331 -14.03 19.13 4.56
CA GLU A 331 -12.80 19.75 4.07
C GLU A 331 -12.36 20.87 5.04
N ASP A 332 -11.05 21.01 5.24
CA ASP A 332 -10.47 22.20 5.88
C ASP A 332 -10.11 23.23 4.79
N SER A 333 -10.79 24.37 4.79
CA SER A 333 -10.59 25.42 3.77
C SER A 333 -9.23 26.11 3.88
N GLU A 334 -8.55 25.98 5.02
CA GLU A 334 -7.25 26.60 5.26
C GLU A 334 -6.08 25.73 4.79
N MET A 335 -6.33 24.46 4.43
CA MET A 335 -5.30 23.52 4.03
C MET A 335 -5.15 23.45 2.50
N GLU A 336 -3.90 23.43 2.04
CA GLU A 336 -3.58 23.20 0.64
C GLU A 336 -3.90 21.76 0.23
N LYS A 337 -4.20 21.57 -1.06
CA LYS A 337 -4.50 20.26 -1.65
C LYS A 337 -3.72 20.05 -2.93
N THR A 338 -3.38 18.79 -3.20
CA THR A 338 -2.88 18.39 -4.52
C THR A 338 -3.98 18.53 -5.59
N PRO A 339 -3.64 18.51 -6.89
CA PRO A 339 -4.64 18.56 -7.97
C PRO A 339 -5.70 17.44 -7.88
N TRP A 340 -5.38 16.31 -7.24
CA TRP A 340 -6.29 15.19 -7.00
C TRP A 340 -7.12 15.32 -5.71
N GLY A 341 -7.03 16.44 -5.00
CA GLY A 341 -7.85 16.74 -3.82
C GLY A 341 -7.31 16.19 -2.50
N MET A 342 -6.11 15.61 -2.48
CA MET A 342 -5.47 15.15 -1.24
C MET A 342 -4.94 16.35 -0.45
N GLU A 343 -5.31 16.45 0.83
CA GLU A 343 -4.81 17.47 1.76
C GLU A 343 -3.30 17.32 1.98
N ILE A 344 -2.58 18.43 1.96
CA ILE A 344 -1.15 18.50 2.30
C ILE A 344 -1.04 18.93 3.77
N ASN A 345 -0.91 17.95 4.67
CA ASN A 345 -0.78 18.20 6.10
C ASN A 345 0.19 17.21 6.74
N PRO A 346 1.50 17.49 6.70
CA PRO A 346 2.51 16.57 7.20
C PRO A 346 2.35 16.19 8.67
N ARG A 347 1.74 17.05 9.51
CA ARG A 347 1.48 16.73 10.91
C ARG A 347 0.54 15.54 11.08
N SER A 348 -0.29 15.24 10.08
CA SER A 348 -1.23 14.12 10.10
C SER A 348 -0.54 12.79 10.42
N ILE A 349 0.70 12.57 9.95
CA ILE A 349 1.42 11.32 10.23
C ILE A 349 1.76 11.16 11.72
N TYR A 350 2.05 12.25 12.42
CA TYR A 350 2.31 12.21 13.85
C TYR A 350 1.04 11.79 14.60
N ASP A 351 -0.10 12.42 14.28
CA ASP A 351 -1.38 12.11 14.92
C ASP A 351 -1.76 10.62 14.70
N LEU A 352 -1.61 10.13 13.46
CA LEU A 352 -1.83 8.73 13.12
C LEU A 352 -0.92 7.79 13.92
N LEU A 353 0.39 8.06 13.95
CA LEU A 353 1.36 7.23 14.65
C LEU A 353 1.11 7.19 16.17
N MET A 354 0.67 8.29 16.76
CA MET A 354 0.33 8.34 18.18
C MET A 354 -0.98 7.61 18.49
N ASP A 355 -1.97 7.64 17.59
CA ASP A 355 -3.17 6.83 17.71
C ASP A 355 -2.89 5.34 17.58
N LEU A 356 -2.07 4.94 16.60
CA LEU A 356 -1.65 3.54 16.45
C LEU A 356 -0.88 3.05 17.67
N LYS A 357 0.05 3.86 18.22
CA LYS A 357 0.75 3.55 19.48
C LYS A 357 -0.22 3.36 20.64
N ARG A 358 -1.26 4.19 20.75
CA ARG A 358 -2.27 4.10 21.81
C ARG A 358 -3.13 2.84 21.67
N LEU A 359 -3.52 2.48 20.44
CA LEU A 359 -4.38 1.34 20.15
C LEU A 359 -3.64 -0.01 20.18
N TYR A 360 -2.38 -0.01 19.74
CA TYR A 360 -1.55 -1.19 19.53
C TYR A 360 -0.12 -0.99 20.09
N PRO A 361 0.05 -0.74 21.39
CA PRO A 361 1.33 -0.30 21.99
C PRO A 361 2.50 -1.28 21.79
N GLN A 362 2.21 -2.56 21.54
CA GLN A 362 3.19 -3.62 21.33
C GLN A 362 3.56 -3.82 19.85
N ILE A 363 2.83 -3.21 18.91
CA ILE A 363 3.02 -3.44 17.48
C ILE A 363 3.90 -2.32 16.90
N PRO A 364 5.07 -2.66 16.36
CA PRO A 364 5.87 -1.69 15.61
C PRO A 364 5.20 -1.36 14.27
N VAL A 365 5.47 -0.16 13.77
CA VAL A 365 4.94 0.34 12.50
C VAL A 365 6.05 0.47 11.46
N ILE A 366 5.73 0.19 10.20
CA ILE A 366 6.55 0.58 9.04
C ILE A 366 5.72 1.51 8.17
N ILE A 367 6.19 2.72 7.88
CA ILE A 367 5.55 3.57 6.88
C ILE A 367 5.94 3.03 5.51
N THR A 368 5.08 2.23 4.91
CA THR A 368 5.35 1.45 3.69
C THR A 368 5.10 2.23 2.41
N GLU A 369 4.31 3.30 2.47
CA GLU A 369 4.16 4.31 1.42
C GLU A 369 3.83 5.68 2.00
N ASN A 370 4.53 6.69 1.54
CA ASN A 370 4.18 8.09 1.67
C ASN A 370 4.84 8.88 0.54
N GLY A 371 4.11 9.79 -0.10
CA GLY A 371 4.65 10.58 -1.19
C GLY A 371 3.60 11.46 -1.83
N VAL A 372 4.01 12.26 -2.81
CA VAL A 372 3.13 13.19 -3.51
C VAL A 372 3.25 13.02 -5.02
N GLY A 373 2.10 12.80 -5.65
CA GLY A 373 1.96 12.71 -7.09
C GLY A 373 1.67 14.08 -7.68
N ASN A 374 2.44 14.49 -8.68
CA ASN A 374 2.23 15.76 -9.39
C ASN A 374 2.70 15.66 -10.84
N TYR A 375 2.54 16.75 -11.59
CA TYR A 375 3.13 16.89 -12.92
C TYR A 375 4.56 17.42 -12.78
N ASP A 376 5.56 16.58 -13.07
CA ASP A 376 6.95 17.01 -13.14
C ASP A 376 7.25 17.66 -14.50
N GLU A 377 8.06 18.71 -14.51
CA GLU A 377 8.58 19.36 -15.72
C GLU A 377 10.07 19.07 -15.87
N VAL A 378 10.51 18.87 -17.11
CA VAL A 378 11.93 18.71 -17.46
C VAL A 378 12.47 20.04 -17.95
N VAL A 379 13.45 20.60 -17.24
CA VAL A 379 14.13 21.85 -17.57
C VAL A 379 15.62 21.56 -17.71
N ASP A 380 16.18 21.78 -18.90
CA ASP A 380 17.59 21.51 -19.22
C ASP A 380 18.06 20.09 -18.83
N GLY A 381 17.18 19.09 -19.01
CA GLY A 381 17.45 17.69 -18.69
C GLY A 381 17.39 17.34 -17.20
N GLN A 382 16.90 18.25 -16.35
CA GLN A 382 16.74 18.07 -14.91
C GLN A 382 15.29 18.27 -14.48
N ILE A 383 14.95 17.76 -13.29
CA ILE A 383 13.60 17.85 -12.73
C ILE A 383 13.70 18.54 -11.36
N HIS A 384 13.17 19.76 -11.29
CA HIS A 384 13.22 20.61 -10.10
C HIS A 384 11.94 20.48 -9.26
N ASP A 385 11.83 19.37 -8.53
CA ASP A 385 10.62 18.98 -7.78
C ASP A 385 10.61 19.43 -6.31
N GLN A 386 10.83 20.73 -6.09
CA GLN A 386 10.92 21.29 -4.72
C GLN A 386 9.64 21.08 -3.88
N TYR A 387 8.47 21.01 -4.51
CA TYR A 387 7.23 20.66 -3.82
C TYR A 387 7.27 19.25 -3.20
N ARG A 388 7.93 18.30 -3.87
CA ARG A 388 8.08 16.92 -3.39
C ARG A 388 9.03 16.87 -2.21
N ILE A 389 10.13 17.63 -2.28
CA ILE A 389 11.06 17.79 -1.14
C ILE A 389 10.33 18.35 0.07
N ALA A 390 9.60 19.46 -0.08
CA ALA A 390 8.87 20.09 1.03
C ALA A 390 7.82 19.14 1.67
N TYR A 391 7.11 18.37 0.84
CA TYR A 391 6.17 17.35 1.31
C TYR A 391 6.90 16.26 2.13
N LEU A 392 7.91 15.61 1.54
CA LEU A 392 8.62 14.50 2.17
C LEU A 392 9.33 14.93 3.45
N GLU A 393 9.98 16.10 3.45
CA GLU A 393 10.66 16.66 4.62
C GLU A 393 9.71 16.86 5.79
N GLY A 394 8.55 17.47 5.55
CA GLY A 394 7.54 17.66 6.58
C GLY A 394 7.07 16.34 7.19
N TYR A 395 6.81 15.32 6.38
CA TYR A 395 6.34 14.02 6.88
C TYR A 395 7.44 13.31 7.68
N VAL A 396 8.68 13.32 7.18
CA VAL A 396 9.80 12.70 7.89
C VAL A 396 10.05 13.37 9.24
N ASP A 397 10.00 14.70 9.32
CA ASP A 397 10.22 15.42 10.58
C ASP A 397 9.16 15.06 11.63
N TRP A 398 7.89 14.90 11.23
CA TRP A 398 6.81 14.48 12.13
C TRP A 398 6.89 13.00 12.52
N ILE A 399 7.40 12.12 11.64
CA ILE A 399 7.73 10.73 11.99
C ILE A 399 8.84 10.70 13.02
N GLU A 400 9.93 11.45 12.82
CA GLU A 400 11.03 11.55 13.78
C GLU A 400 10.53 12.05 15.13
N ARG A 401 9.63 13.04 15.14
CA ARG A 401 8.98 13.51 16.35
C ARG A 401 8.13 12.44 17.05
N ALA A 402 7.35 11.67 16.31
CA ALA A 402 6.56 10.56 16.88
C ALA A 402 7.46 9.48 17.50
N MET A 403 8.63 9.21 16.88
CA MET A 403 9.63 8.30 17.43
C MET A 403 10.23 8.84 18.74
N GLU A 404 10.53 10.14 18.81
CA GLU A 404 10.98 10.80 20.06
C GLU A 404 9.93 10.71 21.17
N ASP A 405 8.65 10.86 20.81
CA ASP A 405 7.51 10.72 21.73
C ASP A 405 7.13 9.23 21.97
N GLY A 406 7.98 8.29 21.53
CA GLY A 406 7.99 6.88 21.92
C GLY A 406 7.18 5.94 21.04
N CYS A 407 6.82 6.33 19.81
CA CYS A 407 6.25 5.41 18.82
C CYS A 407 7.37 4.56 18.17
N THR A 408 7.17 3.24 18.08
CA THR A 408 8.15 2.34 17.47
C THR A 408 7.95 2.27 15.96
N VAL A 409 8.65 3.12 15.22
CA VAL A 409 8.67 3.12 13.75
C VAL A 409 9.96 2.48 13.25
N LEU A 410 9.86 1.40 12.47
CA LEU A 410 11.04 0.66 11.98
C LEU A 410 11.56 1.18 10.64
N GLY A 411 10.74 1.89 9.87
CA GLY A 411 11.12 2.33 8.53
C GLY A 411 10.17 3.35 7.89
N TYR A 412 10.68 3.99 6.85
CA TYR A 412 9.98 4.94 5.99
C TYR A 412 10.32 4.65 4.52
N PHE A 413 9.27 4.46 3.72
CA PHE A 413 9.36 4.13 2.30
C PHE A 413 8.66 5.22 1.48
N VAL A 414 9.46 5.95 0.69
CA VAL A 414 8.93 6.93 -0.26
C VAL A 414 8.14 6.22 -1.37
N TRP A 415 6.91 6.67 -1.61
CA TRP A 415 6.16 6.34 -2.81
C TRP A 415 6.46 7.41 -3.88
N SER A 416 7.30 7.15 -4.88
CA SER A 416 7.87 5.84 -5.29
C SER A 416 9.38 5.90 -5.58
N THR A 417 10.01 4.74 -5.80
CA THR A 417 11.44 4.65 -6.18
C THR A 417 11.73 5.42 -7.48
N MET A 418 10.96 5.10 -8.52
CA MET A 418 10.98 5.75 -9.82
C MET A 418 9.55 6.07 -10.24
N ASP A 419 9.37 6.84 -11.30
CA ASP A 419 8.04 7.04 -11.89
C ASP A 419 7.49 5.69 -12.37
N VAL A 420 6.21 5.47 -12.09
CA VAL A 420 5.52 4.21 -12.35
C VAL A 420 4.18 4.48 -13.03
N TYR A 421 3.60 3.44 -13.63
CA TYR A 421 2.20 3.45 -14.04
C TYR A 421 1.30 3.67 -12.83
N SER A 422 0.51 4.75 -12.80
CA SER A 422 -0.46 5.00 -11.73
C SER A 422 -1.83 4.51 -12.14
N TRP A 423 -2.19 3.25 -11.86
CA TRP A 423 -3.52 2.63 -12.05
C TRP A 423 -4.41 3.36 -13.08
N ILE A 424 -5.49 4.00 -12.65
CA ILE A 424 -6.43 4.71 -13.54
C ILE A 424 -6.00 6.13 -13.94
N ASN A 425 -4.84 6.61 -13.48
CA ASN A 425 -4.30 7.96 -13.77
C ASN A 425 -3.19 7.94 -14.83
N GLY A 426 -2.65 6.77 -15.18
CA GLY A 426 -1.56 6.61 -16.16
C GLY A 426 -0.24 7.23 -15.71
N TYR A 427 0.55 7.73 -16.67
CA TYR A 427 1.96 8.13 -16.44
C TYR A 427 2.19 9.63 -16.16
N LYS A 428 1.15 10.46 -16.32
CA LYS A 428 1.30 11.92 -16.13
C LYS A 428 1.42 12.32 -14.66
N LYS A 429 0.83 11.53 -13.75
CA LYS A 429 0.93 11.73 -12.31
C LYS A 429 2.18 11.01 -11.81
N ARG A 430 3.25 11.78 -11.59
CA ARG A 430 4.58 11.26 -11.27
C ARG A 430 4.85 11.31 -9.77
N TYR A 431 5.41 10.23 -9.23
CA TYR A 431 5.66 10.02 -7.80
C TYR A 431 7.13 9.76 -7.48
N GLY A 432 7.92 9.33 -8.48
CA GLY A 432 9.24 8.77 -8.26
C GLY A 432 10.25 9.78 -7.75
N LEU A 433 11.24 9.30 -6.99
CA LEU A 433 12.51 10.01 -6.77
C LEU A 433 13.36 10.05 -8.05
N VAL A 434 13.18 9.06 -8.93
CA VAL A 434 13.81 8.98 -10.25
C VAL A 434 12.75 9.17 -11.33
N TYR A 435 12.97 10.14 -12.21
CA TYR A 435 12.14 10.37 -13.38
C TYR A 435 12.38 9.28 -14.42
N ILE A 436 11.31 8.82 -15.07
CA ILE A 436 11.38 7.93 -16.24
C ILE A 436 10.97 8.71 -17.47
N ASP A 437 11.87 8.76 -18.45
CA ASP A 437 11.59 9.32 -19.77
C ASP A 437 10.87 8.31 -20.65
N TYR A 438 9.53 8.31 -20.56
CA TYR A 438 8.65 7.45 -21.35
C TYR A 438 8.64 7.79 -22.85
N ASP A 439 9.23 8.92 -23.26
CA ASP A 439 9.39 9.29 -24.67
C ASP A 439 10.72 8.79 -25.26
N SER A 440 11.63 8.27 -24.42
CA SER A 440 12.88 7.66 -24.84
C SER A 440 12.73 6.16 -25.12
N ASP A 441 13.44 5.65 -26.14
CA ASP A 441 13.40 4.23 -26.52
C ASP A 441 13.89 3.30 -25.39
N ASP A 442 14.83 3.78 -24.55
CA ASP A 442 15.45 3.00 -23.46
C ASP A 442 14.86 3.32 -22.07
N LEU A 443 13.77 4.09 -21.99
CA LEU A 443 13.13 4.50 -20.73
C LEU A 443 14.13 5.07 -19.71
N VAL A 444 14.90 6.07 -20.13
CA VAL A 444 16.04 6.62 -19.38
C VAL A 444 15.63 7.07 -17.97
N ARG A 445 16.45 6.69 -16.99
CA ARG A 445 16.32 7.06 -15.57
C ARG A 445 17.06 8.38 -15.29
N ILE A 446 16.35 9.38 -14.78
CA ILE A 446 16.93 10.68 -14.44
C ILE A 446 16.64 11.00 -12.96
N PRO A 447 17.63 10.98 -12.06
CA PRO A 447 17.43 11.38 -10.66
C PRO A 447 16.88 12.81 -10.55
N LYS A 448 15.80 13.00 -9.78
CA LYS A 448 15.22 14.32 -9.50
C LYS A 448 15.95 15.04 -8.36
N ASP A 449 15.68 16.32 -8.13
CA ASP A 449 16.21 17.02 -6.95
C ASP A 449 15.86 16.30 -5.64
N SER A 450 14.64 15.75 -5.54
CA SER A 450 14.18 14.96 -4.39
C SER A 450 15.00 13.70 -4.10
N TYR A 451 15.57 13.04 -5.13
CA TYR A 451 16.49 11.92 -4.94
C TYR A 451 17.75 12.36 -4.16
N TYR A 452 18.34 13.48 -4.55
CA TYR A 452 19.54 14.01 -3.90
C TYR A 452 19.23 14.55 -2.50
N TRP A 453 18.06 15.17 -2.31
CA TRP A 453 17.59 15.56 -0.96
C TRP A 453 17.47 14.33 -0.05
N TYR A 454 16.80 13.27 -0.51
CA TYR A 454 16.59 12.07 0.31
C TYR A 454 17.91 11.39 0.68
N LYS A 455 18.84 11.31 -0.28
CA LYS A 455 20.22 10.86 -0.04
C LYS A 455 20.90 11.67 1.07
N ASN A 456 20.79 12.99 1.04
CA ASN A 456 21.37 13.87 2.05
C ASN A 456 20.70 13.69 3.42
N LYS A 457 19.37 13.58 3.50
CA LYS A 457 18.62 13.35 4.75
C LYS A 457 19.07 12.03 5.42
N ILE A 458 19.17 10.93 4.65
CA ILE A 458 19.64 9.63 5.15
C ILE A 458 21.07 9.73 5.69
N GLN A 459 21.98 10.35 4.93
CA GLN A 459 23.38 10.51 5.33
C GLN A 459 23.53 11.36 6.60
N ASN A 460 22.78 12.46 6.71
CA ASN A 460 22.81 13.34 7.87
C ASN A 460 22.30 12.63 9.13
N ARG A 461 21.24 11.83 8.99
CA ARG A 461 20.73 11.04 10.11
C ARG A 461 21.75 10.00 10.58
N ARG A 462 22.38 9.24 9.68
CA ARG A 462 23.45 8.29 10.03
C ARG A 462 24.60 8.96 10.80
N LYS A 463 25.00 10.19 10.42
CA LYS A 463 26.01 10.98 11.15
C LYS A 463 25.55 11.37 12.55
N SER A 464 24.30 11.79 12.71
CA SER A 464 23.71 12.15 14.01
C SER A 464 23.73 10.97 15.00
N PHE A 465 23.44 9.75 14.53
CA PHE A 465 23.52 8.53 15.34
C PHE A 465 24.96 8.10 15.67
N ASN A 466 25.91 8.22 14.74
CA ASN A 466 27.32 7.93 15.03
C ASN A 466 27.96 8.94 16.00
N GLY A 467 27.38 10.13 16.17
CA GLY A 467 27.80 11.12 17.16
C GLY A 467 27.15 10.96 18.54
N LYS A 468 26.07 10.16 18.66
CA LYS A 468 25.38 9.86 19.91
C LYS A 468 25.49 8.36 20.20
N ILE A 469 26.61 7.94 20.81
CA ILE A 469 26.66 6.66 21.53
C ILE A 469 25.82 6.82 22.80
N HIS A 470 24.50 6.68 22.65
CA HIS A 470 23.64 6.37 23.79
C HIS A 470 23.02 5.01 23.54
N SER A 471 23.59 4.03 24.24
CA SER A 471 22.90 2.81 24.65
C SER A 471 21.53 3.23 25.20
N ILE A 472 20.49 2.94 24.42
CA ILE A 472 19.14 2.80 24.93
C ILE A 472 18.57 1.55 24.25
N TYR A 473 18.10 0.62 25.10
CA TYR A 473 17.69 -0.77 24.89
C TYR A 473 18.78 -1.83 25.07
#